data_AF-A0A430BXV6-F1
#
_entry.id   AF-A0A430BXV6-F1
#
_cell.length_a   1.000
_cell.length_b   1.000
_cell.length_c   1.000
_cell.angle_alpha   90.00
_cell.angle_beta   90.00
_cell.angle_gamma   90.00
#
_symmetry.space_group_name_H-M   'P 1'
#
loop_
_entity.id
_entity.type
_entity.pdbx_description
1 polymer ?
#
loop_
_entity_poly.entity_id
_entity_poly.type
_entity_poly.pdbx_seq_one_letter_code
_entity_poly.pdbx_strand_id
1 'polypeptide(L)'
;MMRLSRQQERWIWHGGLGALALAVLVVPHLITAAPLDMLAEDHHGPDPAEQAGANFPGSAFFYAEGAFDPAPGALTIQSPHVMGLAEVKAAPAATFRGLTATDSYRALNCLTSAIYYEARNEPEEGQRAVAQVVLNRVRSPLWPNSVCGVVYQGSERTDFHCQFTFSCDGAMARLPNAVAWVRARGIAQQALSGKAYAPVGLATHYHTLAVRPAWSATLQPVAVIGAHIFYRGMGFNGTPAAFGDAYAGRELISGPARRIWPVQPVTPVELMSAGPATAYVPLPTVAPSTPATQPAPAAPLAAPIDNLPESTIRPEYRNSGRPLG
;
A
#
# COMPACT_ATOMS: atom_id res chain seq x y z
N MET A 1 38.76 15.15 75.42
CA MET A 1 38.12 16.19 74.57
C MET A 1 39.23 17.00 73.89
N MET A 2 39.60 16.64 72.66
CA MET A 2 40.55 17.42 71.84
C MET A 2 39.73 18.33 70.92
N ARG A 3 39.66 19.63 71.23
CA ARG A 3 39.09 20.65 70.34
C ARG A 3 40.11 20.93 69.24
N LEU A 4 39.81 20.53 68.00
CA LEU A 4 40.54 21.05 66.84
C LEU A 4 40.35 22.58 66.77
N SER A 5 41.44 23.29 66.50
CA SER A 5 41.40 24.75 66.38
C SER A 5 40.64 25.15 65.10
N ARG A 6 39.86 26.23 65.15
CA ARG A 6 39.08 26.77 64.01
C ARG A 6 39.92 27.03 62.75
N GLN A 7 41.24 27.12 62.87
CA GLN A 7 42.17 27.30 61.77
C GLN A 7 42.36 26.01 60.96
N GLN A 8 42.27 24.85 61.61
CA GLN A 8 42.42 23.54 60.99
C GLN A 8 41.18 23.14 60.19
N GLU A 9 39.98 23.50 60.67
CA GLU A 9 38.73 23.34 59.89
C GLU A 9 38.73 24.17 58.61
N ARG A 10 39.16 25.44 58.66
CA ARG A 10 39.20 26.30 57.46
C ARG A 10 40.15 25.77 56.38
N TRP A 11 41.26 25.16 56.77
CA TRP A 11 42.20 24.54 55.82
C TRP A 11 41.60 23.33 55.10
N ILE A 12 40.82 22.51 55.81
CA ILE A 12 40.11 21.36 55.22
C ILE A 12 39.02 21.82 54.25
N TRP A 13 38.28 22.88 54.60
CA TRP A 13 37.24 23.45 53.74
C TRP A 13 37.81 24.08 52.46
N HIS A 14 38.90 24.85 52.56
CA HIS A 14 39.55 25.43 51.38
C HIS A 14 40.27 24.39 50.52
N GLY A 15 40.87 23.36 51.13
CA GLY A 15 41.47 22.22 50.41
C GLY A 15 40.43 21.38 49.67
N GLY A 16 39.27 21.13 50.30
CA GLY A 16 38.14 20.41 49.68
C GLY A 16 37.52 21.17 48.51
N LEU A 17 37.32 22.48 48.65
CA LEU A 17 36.81 23.34 47.56
C LEU A 17 37.80 23.44 46.39
N GLY A 18 39.10 23.52 46.67
CA GLY A 18 40.14 23.53 45.64
C GLY A 18 40.19 22.23 44.85
N ALA A 19 40.10 21.08 45.52
CA ALA A 19 40.08 19.77 44.87
C ALA A 19 38.81 19.56 44.02
N LEU A 20 37.66 20.05 44.47
CA LEU A 20 36.39 19.94 43.75
C LEU A 20 36.35 20.86 42.51
N ALA A 21 36.91 22.06 42.61
CA ALA A 21 37.07 22.96 41.46
C ALA A 21 38.05 22.41 40.41
N LEU A 22 39.15 21.77 40.84
CA LEU A 22 40.08 21.10 39.93
C LEU A 22 39.42 19.89 39.24
N ALA A 23 38.62 19.11 39.95
CA ALA A 23 37.86 18.01 39.37
C ALA A 23 36.84 18.50 38.32
N VAL A 24 36.12 19.59 38.58
CA VAL A 24 35.15 20.16 37.62
C VAL A 24 35.82 20.70 36.35
N LEU A 25 37.08 21.16 36.42
CA LEU A 25 37.83 21.64 35.26
C LEU A 25 38.54 20.52 34.48
N VAL A 26 38.98 19.45 35.15
CA VAL A 26 39.72 18.34 34.52
C VAL A 26 38.79 17.26 33.96
N VAL A 27 37.65 16.99 34.62
CA VAL A 27 36.70 15.93 34.20
C VAL A 27 36.11 16.15 32.79
N PRO A 28 35.75 17.37 32.34
CA PRO A 28 35.25 17.58 30.98
C PRO A 28 36.30 17.28 29.90
N HIS A 29 37.59 17.45 30.21
CA HIS A 29 38.70 17.21 29.27
C HIS A 29 39.17 15.75 29.24
N LEU A 30 38.70 14.90 30.17
CA LEU A 30 38.96 13.46 30.15
C LEU A 30 37.85 12.64 29.47
N ILE A 31 36.68 13.26 29.19
CA ILE A 31 35.53 12.57 28.57
C ILE A 31 35.57 12.65 27.02
N THR A 32 36.40 13.50 26.43
CA THR A 32 36.46 13.68 24.95
C THR A 32 37.38 12.71 24.21
N ALA A 33 37.85 11.64 24.86
CA ALA A 33 38.67 10.61 24.24
C ALA A 33 38.04 9.20 24.35
N ALA A 34 36.72 9.11 24.52
CA ALA A 34 36.02 7.90 24.08
C ALA A 34 36.09 7.88 22.55
N PRO A 35 36.78 6.92 21.91
CA PRO A 35 36.76 6.81 20.46
C PRO A 35 35.30 6.58 20.05
N LEU A 36 34.72 7.55 19.35
CA LEU A 36 33.41 7.43 18.69
C LEU A 36 33.37 6.22 17.73
N ASP A 37 34.53 5.66 17.39
CA ASP A 37 34.68 4.43 16.61
C ASP A 37 34.16 3.16 17.32
N MET A 38 33.94 3.17 18.64
CA MET A 38 33.42 2.01 19.40
C MET A 38 31.88 1.96 19.48
N LEU A 39 31.18 2.98 18.98
CA LEU A 39 29.71 2.93 18.82
C LEU A 39 29.28 2.71 17.35
N ALA A 40 30.25 2.73 16.43
CA ALA A 40 30.10 2.20 15.09
C ALA A 40 30.49 0.71 15.10
N GLU A 41 29.86 -0.07 15.97
CA GLU A 41 29.89 -1.52 15.81
C GLU A 41 28.94 -1.84 14.65
N ASP A 42 29.50 -1.75 13.45
CA ASP A 42 28.87 -2.21 12.23
C ASP A 42 28.77 -3.73 12.34
N HIS A 43 27.71 -4.21 13.01
CA HIS A 43 27.41 -5.62 13.18
C HIS A 43 27.04 -6.34 11.86
N HIS A 44 27.23 -5.67 10.72
CA HIS A 44 27.08 -6.27 9.41
C HIS A 44 28.48 -6.64 8.94
N GLY A 45 28.82 -7.94 9.00
CA GLY A 45 29.95 -8.47 8.24
C GLY A 45 29.85 -8.05 6.77
N PRO A 46 30.95 -8.09 6.00
CA PRO A 46 30.96 -7.62 4.61
C PRO A 46 29.77 -8.20 3.85
N ASP A 47 28.90 -7.32 3.35
CA ASP A 47 27.65 -7.68 2.68
C ASP A 47 27.98 -8.76 1.64
N PRO A 48 27.41 -9.96 1.74
CA PRO A 48 27.71 -11.01 0.78
C PRO A 48 27.32 -10.62 -0.66
N ALA A 49 26.44 -9.63 -0.86
CA ALA A 49 26.18 -9.00 -2.16
C ALA A 49 27.37 -8.17 -2.69
N GLU A 50 28.29 -7.73 -1.83
CA GLU A 50 29.46 -6.93 -2.22
C GLU A 50 30.74 -7.79 -2.35
N GLN A 51 30.65 -9.11 -2.10
CA GLN A 51 31.81 -10.01 -2.19
C GLN A 51 32.08 -10.42 -3.65
N ALA A 52 33.33 -10.22 -4.08
CA ALA A 52 33.79 -10.66 -5.39
C ALA A 52 33.64 -12.19 -5.54
N GLY A 53 32.85 -12.64 -6.52
CA GLY A 53 32.54 -14.06 -6.76
C GLY A 53 31.22 -14.55 -6.18
N ALA A 54 30.58 -13.76 -5.30
CA ALA A 54 29.22 -14.01 -4.79
C ALA A 54 28.13 -13.39 -5.71
N ASN A 55 28.54 -12.47 -6.59
CA ASN A 55 27.69 -11.80 -7.58
C ASN A 55 27.54 -12.60 -8.87
N PHE A 56 26.37 -13.23 -9.06
CA PHE A 56 25.95 -13.85 -10.31
C PHE A 56 24.60 -13.28 -10.77
N PRO A 57 24.23 -13.35 -12.07
CA PRO A 57 22.90 -12.92 -12.51
C PRO A 57 21.79 -13.62 -11.72
N GLY A 58 21.00 -12.87 -10.95
CA GLY A 58 19.98 -13.40 -10.04
C GLY A 58 20.40 -13.58 -8.57
N SER A 59 21.68 -13.38 -8.23
CA SER A 59 22.20 -13.46 -6.85
C SER A 59 21.52 -12.48 -5.87
N ALA A 60 21.09 -11.32 -6.36
CA ALA A 60 20.31 -10.34 -5.58
C ALA A 60 19.05 -10.94 -4.93
N PHE A 61 18.47 -12.00 -5.51
CA PHE A 61 17.32 -12.68 -4.90
C PHE A 61 17.70 -13.42 -3.60
N PHE A 62 18.91 -13.96 -3.52
CA PHE A 62 19.40 -14.70 -2.35
C PHE A 62 19.87 -13.77 -1.23
N TYR A 63 20.38 -12.58 -1.58
CA TYR A 63 20.77 -11.56 -0.59
C TYR A 63 19.63 -10.62 -0.18
N ALA A 64 18.47 -10.74 -0.84
CA ALA A 64 17.24 -10.04 -0.46
C ALA A 64 16.40 -10.80 0.59
N GLU A 65 16.90 -11.90 1.14
CA GLU A 65 16.27 -12.55 2.30
C GLU A 65 16.25 -11.57 3.48
N GLY A 66 15.05 -11.18 3.91
CA GLY A 66 14.85 -10.14 4.93
C GLY A 66 14.73 -8.71 4.39
N ALA A 67 15.03 -8.44 3.11
CA ALA A 67 14.78 -7.12 2.50
C ALA A 67 13.27 -6.79 2.40
N PHE A 68 12.43 -7.82 2.48
CA PHE A 68 10.98 -7.70 2.54
C PHE A 68 10.43 -7.92 3.95
N ASP A 69 11.31 -8.02 4.95
CA ASP A 69 10.84 -8.04 6.33
C ASP A 69 10.19 -6.69 6.64
N PRO A 70 9.01 -6.71 7.29
CA PRO A 70 8.31 -5.48 7.64
C PRO A 70 9.19 -4.63 8.55
N ALA A 71 9.18 -3.32 8.30
CA ALA A 71 9.99 -2.37 9.07
C ALA A 71 9.81 -2.59 10.59
N PRO A 72 10.90 -2.52 11.40
CA PRO A 72 10.80 -2.67 12.85
C PRO A 72 9.73 -1.74 13.43
N GLY A 73 8.76 -2.29 14.17
CA GLY A 73 7.62 -1.55 14.74
C GLY A 73 6.36 -1.51 13.87
N ALA A 74 6.41 -1.89 12.59
CA ALA A 74 5.20 -2.08 11.79
C ALA A 74 4.35 -3.22 12.38
N LEU A 75 3.05 -2.97 12.57
CA LEU A 75 2.09 -4.00 12.96
C LEU A 75 2.07 -5.07 11.86
N THR A 76 2.77 -6.17 12.09
CA THR A 76 2.86 -7.29 11.18
C THR A 76 1.56 -8.07 11.22
N ILE A 77 0.62 -7.70 10.36
CA ILE A 77 -0.35 -8.69 9.92
C ILE A 77 0.45 -9.71 9.13
N GLN A 78 0.60 -10.92 9.69
CA GLN A 78 1.20 -12.09 9.04
C GLN A 78 0.28 -12.58 7.91
N SER A 79 0.11 -11.76 6.88
CA SER A 79 -0.57 -12.13 5.64
C SER A 79 0.44 -12.05 4.50
N PRO A 80 0.53 -13.07 3.63
CA PRO A 80 1.42 -13.04 2.48
C PRO A 80 1.07 -11.92 1.48
N HIS A 81 -0.05 -11.23 1.70
CA HIS A 81 -0.54 -10.17 0.84
C HIS A 81 -0.29 -8.77 1.40
N VAL A 82 0.34 -8.64 2.58
CA VAL A 82 0.56 -7.36 3.26
C VAL A 82 2.05 -7.20 3.54
N MET A 83 2.64 -6.17 2.94
CA MET A 83 4.00 -5.72 3.21
C MET A 83 3.94 -4.33 3.83
N GLY A 84 4.25 -4.24 5.13
CA GLY A 84 4.30 -2.96 5.85
C GLY A 84 5.58 -2.19 5.50
N LEU A 85 5.44 -0.94 5.05
CA LEU A 85 6.55 -0.05 4.72
C LEU A 85 6.83 1.00 5.81
N ALA A 86 5.88 1.20 6.73
CA ALA A 86 6.04 2.11 7.86
C ALA A 86 5.27 1.60 9.08
N GLU A 87 5.74 1.98 10.27
CA GLU A 87 4.95 1.81 11.49
C GLU A 87 3.71 2.71 11.44
N VAL A 88 2.54 2.07 11.40
CA VAL A 88 1.26 2.77 11.37
C VAL A 88 0.31 2.24 12.42
N LYS A 89 -0.31 3.19 13.13
CA LYS A 89 -1.45 2.93 14.00
C LYS A 89 -2.72 2.85 13.15
N ALA A 90 -3.61 1.93 13.50
CA ALA A 90 -4.94 1.87 12.91
C ALA A 90 -5.66 3.22 13.02
N ALA A 91 -6.41 3.58 11.98
CA ALA A 91 -7.34 4.71 12.07
C ALA A 91 -8.28 4.52 13.27
N PRO A 92 -8.69 5.59 13.97
CA PRO A 92 -9.62 5.44 15.09
C PRO A 92 -10.90 4.77 14.60
N ALA A 93 -11.35 3.72 15.29
CA ALA A 93 -12.59 3.04 14.94
C ALA A 93 -13.76 4.04 15.02
N ALA A 94 -14.57 4.08 13.97
CA ALA A 94 -15.74 4.96 13.88
C ALA A 94 -16.86 4.24 13.14
N THR A 95 -18.09 4.38 13.64
CA THR A 95 -19.27 3.82 12.97
C THR A 95 -19.85 4.85 12.02
N PHE A 96 -20.04 4.47 10.77
CA PHE A 96 -20.58 5.33 9.70
C PHE A 96 -22.06 5.03 9.52
N ARG A 97 -22.88 5.49 10.48
CA ARG A 97 -24.33 5.26 10.47
C ARG A 97 -25.05 6.44 9.81
N GLY A 98 -25.83 6.17 8.77
CA GLY A 98 -26.66 7.18 8.12
C GLY A 98 -27.77 7.70 9.05
N LEU A 99 -28.23 8.94 8.84
CA LEU A 99 -29.33 9.53 9.59
C LEU A 99 -30.64 8.77 9.36
N THR A 100 -30.83 8.25 8.15
CA THR A 100 -31.95 7.40 7.79
C THR A 100 -31.51 6.00 7.35
N ALA A 101 -32.45 5.07 7.27
CA ALA A 101 -32.21 3.75 6.67
C ALA A 101 -31.78 3.87 5.19
N THR A 102 -32.35 4.84 4.47
CA THR A 102 -31.99 5.13 3.08
C THR A 102 -30.55 5.66 2.97
N ASP A 103 -30.13 6.55 3.87
CA ASP A 103 -28.74 7.02 3.90
C ASP A 103 -27.77 5.86 4.21
N SER A 104 -28.10 5.02 5.18
CA SER A 104 -27.28 3.85 5.52
C SER A 104 -27.17 2.86 4.34
N TYR A 105 -28.26 2.66 3.59
CA TYR A 105 -28.26 1.86 2.38
C TYR A 105 -27.38 2.48 1.28
N ARG A 106 -27.47 3.80 1.09
CA ARG A 106 -26.66 4.54 0.10
C ARG A 106 -25.17 4.46 0.43
N ALA A 107 -24.78 4.72 1.68
CA ALA A 107 -23.40 4.59 2.15
C ALA A 107 -22.85 3.19 1.86
N LEU A 108 -23.63 2.15 2.18
CA LEU A 108 -23.26 0.77 1.90
C LEU A 108 -23.07 0.52 0.40
N ASN A 109 -23.99 0.99 -0.43
CA ASN A 109 -23.93 0.78 -1.88
C ASN A 109 -22.74 1.54 -2.52
N CYS A 110 -22.49 2.77 -2.08
CA CYS A 110 -21.37 3.58 -2.56
C CYS A 110 -20.02 2.96 -2.18
N LEU A 111 -19.85 2.54 -0.92
CA LEU A 111 -18.63 1.87 -0.49
C LEU A 111 -18.43 0.52 -1.18
N THR A 112 -19.50 -0.26 -1.35
CA THR A 112 -19.47 -1.53 -2.10
C THR A 112 -19.00 -1.30 -3.53
N SER A 113 -19.53 -0.26 -4.19
CA SER A 113 -19.14 0.09 -5.56
C SER A 113 -17.65 0.40 -5.65
N ALA A 114 -17.14 1.24 -4.74
CA ALA A 114 -15.72 1.57 -4.68
C ALA A 114 -14.85 0.32 -4.52
N ILE A 115 -15.15 -0.53 -3.53
CA ILE A 115 -14.39 -1.77 -3.30
C ILE A 115 -14.44 -2.69 -4.52
N TYR A 116 -15.62 -2.86 -5.13
CA TYR A 116 -15.79 -3.76 -6.26
C TYR A 116 -14.99 -3.30 -7.48
N TYR A 117 -15.09 -2.02 -7.86
CA TYR A 117 -14.43 -1.55 -9.08
C TYR A 117 -12.92 -1.37 -8.92
N GLU A 118 -12.46 -1.08 -7.70
CA GLU A 118 -11.03 -0.85 -7.43
C GLU A 118 -10.28 -2.14 -7.03
N ALA A 119 -10.96 -3.11 -6.40
CA ALA A 119 -10.29 -4.21 -5.72
C ALA A 119 -10.99 -5.58 -5.83
N ARG A 120 -11.95 -5.78 -6.76
CA ARG A 120 -12.63 -7.10 -6.90
C ARG A 120 -11.70 -8.29 -7.15
N ASN A 121 -10.55 -8.05 -7.79
CA ASN A 121 -9.55 -9.08 -8.12
C ASN A 121 -8.41 -9.12 -7.09
N GLU A 122 -8.46 -8.28 -6.07
CA GLU A 122 -7.49 -8.24 -4.98
C GLU A 122 -7.88 -9.23 -3.87
N PRO A 123 -6.90 -9.66 -3.05
CA PRO A 123 -7.18 -10.38 -1.81
C PRO A 123 -8.10 -9.57 -0.88
N GLU A 124 -8.68 -10.22 0.13
CA GLU A 124 -9.60 -9.57 1.07
C GLU A 124 -8.95 -8.36 1.76
N GLU A 125 -7.66 -8.45 2.04
CA GLU A 125 -6.79 -7.41 2.58
C GLU A 125 -6.78 -6.16 1.69
N GLY A 126 -6.65 -6.32 0.37
CA GLY A 126 -6.69 -5.21 -0.58
C GLY A 126 -8.07 -4.53 -0.62
N GLN A 127 -9.14 -5.32 -0.55
CA GLN A 127 -10.51 -4.79 -0.48
C GLN A 127 -10.76 -4.03 0.82
N ARG A 128 -10.27 -4.53 1.97
CA ARG A 128 -10.32 -3.83 3.26
C ARG A 128 -9.49 -2.55 3.24
N ALA A 129 -8.34 -2.56 2.59
CA ALA A 129 -7.45 -1.41 2.45
C ALA A 129 -8.13 -0.28 1.66
N VAL A 130 -8.74 -0.58 0.51
CA VAL A 130 -9.51 0.42 -0.26
C VAL A 130 -10.69 0.95 0.55
N ALA A 131 -11.42 0.08 1.25
CA ALA A 131 -12.53 0.51 2.10
C ALA A 131 -12.07 1.51 3.17
N GLN A 132 -10.94 1.21 3.83
CA GLN A 132 -10.37 2.08 4.86
C GLN A 132 -9.91 3.43 4.28
N VAL A 133 -9.32 3.46 3.09
CA VAL A 133 -8.95 4.72 2.41
C VAL A 133 -10.15 5.63 2.18
N VAL A 134 -11.27 5.06 1.69
CA VAL A 134 -12.52 5.84 1.49
C VAL A 134 -13.00 6.42 2.81
N LEU A 135 -13.03 5.62 3.88
CA LEU A 135 -13.49 6.07 5.20
C LEU A 135 -12.52 7.06 5.87
N ASN A 136 -11.21 6.96 5.60
CA ASN A 136 -10.22 7.94 6.01
C ASN A 136 -10.48 9.28 5.31
N ARG A 137 -10.80 9.28 4.02
CA ARG A 137 -11.17 10.50 3.28
C ARG A 137 -12.40 11.16 3.87
N VAL A 138 -13.46 10.40 4.18
CA VAL A 138 -14.69 10.92 4.82
C VAL A 138 -14.41 11.68 6.13
N ARG A 139 -13.33 11.31 6.84
CA ARG A 139 -12.95 11.90 8.12
C ARG A 139 -11.93 13.04 8.01
N SER A 140 -11.46 13.37 6.82
CA SER A 140 -10.48 14.42 6.61
C SER A 140 -11.12 15.63 5.93
N PRO A 141 -10.77 16.86 6.33
CA PRO A 141 -11.32 18.10 5.78
C PRO A 141 -10.96 18.36 4.32
N LEU A 142 -10.05 17.57 3.75
CA LEU A 142 -9.66 17.66 2.34
C LEU A 142 -10.67 16.99 1.39
N TRP A 143 -11.62 16.23 1.91
CA TRP A 143 -12.60 15.47 1.11
C TRP A 143 -14.03 15.69 1.61
N PRO A 144 -15.05 15.32 0.80
CA PRO A 144 -16.43 15.32 1.25
C PRO A 144 -16.63 14.43 2.48
N ASN A 145 -17.45 14.88 3.42
CA ASN A 145 -17.73 14.17 4.67
C ASN A 145 -18.87 13.13 4.57
N SER A 146 -19.12 12.58 3.38
CA SER A 146 -20.06 11.49 3.12
C SER A 146 -19.45 10.43 2.21
N VAL A 147 -19.87 9.17 2.34
CA VAL A 147 -19.25 8.05 1.61
C VAL A 147 -19.52 8.19 0.11
N CYS A 148 -20.76 8.46 -0.28
CA CYS A 148 -21.09 8.69 -1.68
C CYS A 148 -20.42 9.96 -2.23
N GLY A 149 -20.26 10.99 -1.38
CA GLY A 149 -19.54 12.21 -1.74
C GLY A 149 -18.08 11.94 -2.12
N VAL A 150 -17.38 11.12 -1.34
CA VAL A 150 -15.99 10.70 -1.65
C VAL A 150 -15.92 9.83 -2.89
N VAL A 151 -16.81 8.83 -3.00
CA VAL A 151 -16.77 7.83 -4.08
C VAL A 151 -17.07 8.45 -5.45
N TYR A 152 -18.00 9.40 -5.51
CA TYR A 152 -18.42 10.03 -6.77
C TYR A 152 -17.87 11.44 -6.96
N GLN A 153 -16.86 11.84 -6.18
CA GLN A 153 -16.23 13.14 -6.30
C GLN A 153 -15.66 13.35 -7.72
N GLY A 154 -16.05 14.46 -8.35
CA GLY A 154 -15.63 14.82 -9.71
C GLY A 154 -16.50 14.24 -10.81
N SER A 155 -17.45 13.34 -10.51
CA SER A 155 -18.36 12.76 -11.52
C SER A 155 -19.33 13.76 -12.14
N GLU A 156 -19.51 14.92 -11.51
CA GLU A 156 -20.27 16.06 -12.02
C GLU A 156 -19.54 16.85 -13.11
N ARG A 157 -18.20 16.75 -13.16
CA ARG A 157 -17.35 17.54 -14.04
C ARG A 157 -17.47 17.10 -15.50
N THR A 158 -17.24 18.02 -16.43
CA THR A 158 -17.24 17.77 -17.88
C THR A 158 -15.93 17.19 -18.40
N ASP A 159 -14.84 17.28 -17.62
CA ASP A 159 -13.48 16.94 -18.01
C ASP A 159 -13.09 15.49 -17.69
N PHE A 160 -14.03 14.69 -17.17
CA PHE A 160 -13.85 13.28 -16.80
C PHE A 160 -12.73 13.01 -15.77
N HIS A 161 -12.29 14.05 -15.04
CA HIS A 161 -11.33 13.92 -13.94
C HIS A 161 -12.04 13.54 -12.64
N CYS A 162 -12.21 12.24 -12.45
CA CYS A 162 -12.97 11.68 -11.33
C CYS A 162 -12.05 10.99 -10.34
N GLN A 163 -12.39 11.08 -9.04
CA GLN A 163 -11.57 10.50 -7.98
C GLN A 163 -11.40 8.99 -8.14
N PHE A 164 -12.46 8.32 -8.60
CA PHE A 164 -12.44 6.92 -8.99
C PHE A 164 -12.84 6.82 -10.45
N THR A 165 -12.01 6.18 -11.27
CA THR A 165 -12.18 6.15 -12.73
C THR A 165 -13.46 5.46 -13.17
N PHE A 166 -13.90 4.44 -12.42
CA PHE A 166 -15.15 3.70 -12.71
C PHE A 166 -16.40 4.59 -12.67
N SER A 167 -16.32 5.72 -11.96
CA SER A 167 -17.39 6.70 -11.90
C SER A 167 -17.49 7.52 -13.18
N CYS A 168 -16.49 7.45 -14.07
CA CYS A 168 -16.36 8.29 -15.26
C CYS A 168 -16.04 7.56 -16.57
N ASP A 169 -15.76 6.27 -16.54
CA ASP A 169 -15.42 5.45 -17.71
C ASP A 169 -16.59 4.60 -18.24
N GLY A 170 -17.76 4.69 -17.61
CA GLY A 170 -18.94 3.90 -17.95
C GLY A 170 -18.93 2.45 -17.44
N ALA A 171 -17.98 2.05 -16.60
CA ALA A 171 -17.90 0.69 -16.04
C ALA A 171 -19.18 0.29 -15.27
N MET A 172 -19.88 1.27 -14.68
CA MET A 172 -21.14 1.06 -13.96
C MET A 172 -22.34 0.71 -14.86
N ALA A 173 -22.23 0.88 -16.19
CA ALA A 173 -23.27 0.46 -17.13
C ALA A 173 -23.32 -1.06 -17.34
N ARG A 174 -22.25 -1.78 -16.95
CA ARG A 174 -22.13 -3.23 -17.10
C ARG A 174 -22.66 -3.93 -15.85
N LEU A 175 -23.30 -5.09 -16.04
CA LEU A 175 -23.78 -5.90 -14.93
C LEU A 175 -22.59 -6.43 -14.09
N PRO A 176 -22.55 -6.19 -12.77
CA PRO A 176 -21.46 -6.68 -11.94
C PRO A 176 -21.53 -8.20 -11.73
N ASN A 177 -20.37 -8.81 -11.51
CA ASN A 177 -20.27 -10.20 -11.09
C ASN A 177 -20.87 -10.33 -9.67
N ALA A 178 -21.91 -11.17 -9.53
CA ALA A 178 -22.65 -11.28 -8.28
C ALA A 178 -21.80 -11.75 -7.09
N VAL A 179 -20.89 -12.72 -7.30
CA VAL A 179 -20.06 -13.28 -6.22
C VAL A 179 -19.07 -12.23 -5.70
N ALA A 180 -18.37 -11.55 -6.60
CA ALA A 180 -17.44 -10.49 -6.23
C ALA A 180 -18.17 -9.29 -5.59
N TRP A 181 -19.37 -8.97 -6.06
CA TRP A 181 -20.21 -7.92 -5.46
C TRP A 181 -20.62 -8.25 -4.02
N VAL A 182 -21.08 -9.47 -3.75
CA VAL A 182 -21.46 -9.91 -2.40
C VAL A 182 -20.26 -9.84 -1.45
N ARG A 183 -19.08 -10.25 -1.92
CA ARG A 183 -17.83 -10.14 -1.14
C ARG A 183 -17.50 -8.69 -0.80
N ALA A 184 -17.48 -7.81 -1.80
CA ALA A 184 -17.25 -6.38 -1.62
C ALA A 184 -18.27 -5.74 -0.65
N ARG A 185 -19.54 -6.14 -0.75
CA ARG A 185 -20.60 -5.67 0.15
C ARG A 185 -20.39 -6.12 1.59
N GLY A 186 -19.96 -7.36 1.82
CA GLY A 186 -19.65 -7.86 3.16
C GLY A 186 -18.50 -7.08 3.81
N ILE A 187 -17.48 -6.72 3.03
CA ILE A 187 -16.35 -5.90 3.49
C ILE A 187 -16.80 -4.45 3.77
N ALA A 188 -17.64 -3.88 2.90
CA ALA A 188 -18.23 -2.56 3.12
C ALA A 188 -19.05 -2.50 4.41
N GLN A 189 -19.90 -3.50 4.68
CA GLN A 189 -20.67 -3.60 5.94
C GLN A 189 -19.76 -3.61 7.17
N GLN A 190 -18.69 -4.40 7.11
CA GLN A 190 -17.71 -4.51 8.17
C GLN A 190 -17.01 -3.16 8.43
N ALA A 191 -16.52 -2.51 7.37
CA ALA A 191 -15.85 -1.22 7.48
C ALA A 191 -16.77 -0.14 8.04
N LEU A 192 -18.01 -0.03 7.53
CA LEU A 192 -19.01 0.94 8.01
C LEU A 192 -19.41 0.69 9.48
N SER A 193 -19.38 -0.57 9.94
CA SER A 193 -19.62 -0.93 11.34
C SER A 193 -18.48 -0.53 12.29
N GLY A 194 -17.36 -0.02 11.76
CA GLY A 194 -16.21 0.44 12.53
C GLY A 194 -15.05 -0.54 12.61
N LYS A 195 -15.04 -1.60 11.80
CA LYS A 195 -13.86 -2.48 11.67
C LYS A 195 -12.75 -1.76 10.90
N ALA A 196 -11.88 -1.08 11.63
CA ALA A 196 -10.73 -0.41 11.06
C ALA A 196 -9.69 -1.43 10.57
N TYR A 197 -9.04 -1.12 9.44
CA TYR A 197 -7.97 -1.94 8.88
C TYR A 197 -6.59 -1.33 9.17
N ALA A 198 -5.90 -1.91 10.15
CA ALA A 198 -4.67 -1.37 10.71
C ALA A 198 -3.51 -1.15 9.71
N PRO A 199 -3.22 -2.07 8.76
CA PRO A 199 -2.02 -1.97 7.91
C PRO A 199 -1.94 -0.73 7.03
N VAL A 200 -3.08 -0.10 6.72
CA VAL A 200 -3.08 1.15 5.95
C VAL A 200 -3.18 2.40 6.83
N GLY A 201 -3.43 2.24 8.12
CA GLY A 201 -3.56 3.35 9.08
C GLY A 201 -4.43 4.49 8.54
N LEU A 202 -3.81 5.67 8.38
CA LEU A 202 -4.43 6.90 7.88
C LEU A 202 -4.17 7.15 6.39
N ALA A 203 -3.92 6.11 5.60
CA ALA A 203 -3.71 6.26 4.17
C ALA A 203 -4.96 6.86 3.50
N THR A 204 -4.73 7.81 2.61
CA THR A 204 -5.77 8.52 1.83
C THR A 204 -5.56 8.38 0.33
N HIS A 205 -4.42 7.82 -0.08
CA HIS A 205 -4.05 7.64 -1.48
C HIS A 205 -3.50 6.25 -1.70
N TYR A 206 -3.69 5.73 -2.90
CA TYR A 206 -3.06 4.51 -3.37
C TYR A 206 -2.94 4.55 -4.89
N HIS A 207 -2.09 3.70 -5.44
CA HIS A 207 -2.06 3.40 -6.86
C HIS A 207 -1.62 1.95 -7.08
N THR A 208 -1.83 1.45 -8.29
CA THR A 208 -1.37 0.12 -8.67
C THR A 208 0.15 0.11 -8.84
N LEU A 209 0.79 -1.02 -8.61
CA LEU A 209 2.25 -1.18 -8.80
C LEU A 209 2.70 -0.98 -10.25
N ALA A 210 1.78 -1.04 -11.21
CA ALA A 210 2.05 -0.87 -12.63
C ALA A 210 2.32 0.60 -13.04
N VAL A 211 2.03 1.57 -12.18
CA VAL A 211 2.18 3.00 -12.47
C VAL A 211 2.95 3.72 -11.35
N ARG A 212 3.60 4.85 -11.68
CA ARG A 212 4.27 5.72 -10.71
C ARG A 212 3.84 7.18 -10.92
N PRO A 213 2.74 7.62 -10.29
CA PRO A 213 2.26 8.97 -10.47
C PRO A 213 3.17 9.99 -9.74
N ALA A 214 3.33 11.19 -10.31
CA ALA A 214 4.23 12.21 -9.76
C ALA A 214 3.88 12.62 -8.31
N TRP A 215 2.59 12.64 -7.95
CA TRP A 215 2.14 12.95 -6.60
C TRP A 215 2.59 11.92 -5.55
N SER A 216 2.94 10.69 -5.93
CA SER A 216 3.36 9.66 -4.97
C SER A 216 4.64 10.06 -4.23
N ALA A 217 5.52 10.82 -4.89
CA ALA A 217 6.76 11.31 -4.30
C ALA A 217 6.55 12.36 -3.19
N THR A 218 5.37 12.96 -3.09
CA THR A 218 5.04 13.97 -2.07
C THR A 218 4.31 13.39 -0.86
N LEU A 219 4.11 12.07 -0.81
CA LEU A 219 3.41 11.36 0.25
C LEU A 219 4.29 10.29 0.89
N GLN A 220 3.95 9.87 2.11
CA GLN A 220 4.68 8.81 2.80
C GLN A 220 4.05 7.44 2.45
N PRO A 221 4.79 6.50 1.84
CA PRO A 221 4.32 5.14 1.66
C PRO A 221 4.15 4.44 3.01
N VAL A 222 3.09 3.64 3.13
CA VAL A 222 2.67 2.99 4.37
C VAL A 222 2.68 1.47 4.26
N ALA A 223 2.12 0.93 3.17
CA ALA A 223 2.06 -0.50 2.96
C ALA A 223 1.87 -0.82 1.47
N VAL A 224 2.36 -1.98 1.05
CA VAL A 224 1.97 -2.63 -0.21
C VAL A 224 1.03 -3.77 0.14
N ILE A 225 -0.17 -3.78 -0.47
CA ILE A 225 -1.17 -4.80 -0.24
C ILE A 225 -1.74 -5.25 -1.58
N GLY A 226 -1.58 -6.53 -1.89
CA GLY A 226 -1.89 -7.07 -3.21
C GLY A 226 -1.14 -6.30 -4.29
N ALA A 227 -1.86 -5.79 -5.31
CA ALA A 227 -1.29 -5.02 -6.40
C ALA A 227 -1.24 -3.50 -6.15
N HIS A 228 -1.44 -3.04 -4.91
CA HIS A 228 -1.53 -1.62 -4.57
C HIS A 228 -0.49 -1.19 -3.54
N ILE A 229 0.02 0.03 -3.70
CA ILE A 229 0.81 0.72 -2.67
C ILE A 229 -0.01 1.88 -2.09
N PHE A 230 -0.05 1.98 -0.77
CA PHE A 230 -0.85 2.91 0.01
C PHE A 230 0.00 4.00 0.64
N TYR A 231 -0.53 5.23 0.67
CA TYR A 231 0.18 6.42 1.14
C TYR A 231 -0.65 7.25 2.10
N ARG A 232 0.03 7.83 3.10
CA ARG A 232 -0.53 8.86 3.99
C ARG A 232 0.06 10.24 3.66
N GLY A 233 -0.68 11.29 4.05
CA GLY A 233 -0.20 12.67 4.00
C GLY A 233 1.08 12.86 4.81
N MET A 234 1.93 13.80 4.38
CA MET A 234 3.06 14.27 5.20
C MET A 234 2.60 15.31 6.23
N GLY A 235 3.37 15.49 7.30
CA GLY A 235 3.09 16.49 8.34
C GLY A 235 1.72 16.30 9.01
N PHE A 236 1.03 17.40 9.30
CA PHE A 236 -0.27 17.39 10.01
C PHE A 236 -1.31 16.49 9.33
N ASN A 237 -1.39 16.51 8.00
CA ASN A 237 -2.37 15.74 7.21
C ASN A 237 -2.16 14.21 7.30
N GLY A 238 -1.03 13.75 7.84
CA GLY A 238 -0.75 12.33 8.12
C GLY A 238 -1.00 11.91 9.56
N THR A 239 -1.42 12.83 10.43
CA THR A 239 -1.63 12.58 11.87
C THR A 239 -3.10 12.34 12.19
N PRO A 240 -3.42 11.58 13.26
CA PRO A 240 -4.81 11.36 13.68
C PRO A 240 -5.60 12.65 13.92
N ALA A 241 -4.93 13.75 14.28
CA ALA A 241 -5.57 15.05 14.53
C ALA A 241 -6.20 15.67 13.26
N ALA A 242 -5.70 15.33 12.07
CA ALA A 242 -6.30 15.78 10.81
C ALA A 242 -7.58 15.00 10.43
N PHE A 243 -7.84 13.86 11.06
CA PHE A 243 -8.98 12.98 10.74
C PHE A 243 -10.15 13.16 11.74
N GLY A 244 -10.44 14.42 12.05
CA GLY A 244 -11.43 14.82 13.04
C GLY A 244 -12.85 15.01 12.50
N ASP A 245 -13.03 15.05 11.17
CA ASP A 245 -14.33 15.36 10.60
C ASP A 245 -15.34 14.25 10.88
N ALA A 246 -16.53 14.68 11.29
CA ALA A 246 -17.65 13.79 11.51
C ALA A 246 -18.27 13.42 10.17
N TYR A 247 -18.57 12.13 10.01
CA TYR A 247 -19.41 11.65 8.92
C TYR A 247 -20.79 12.35 8.98
N ALA A 248 -21.19 12.99 7.88
CA ALA A 248 -22.40 13.80 7.80
C ALA A 248 -23.70 13.01 8.07
N GLY A 249 -23.67 11.69 7.86
CA GLY A 249 -24.83 10.82 7.98
C GLY A 249 -25.87 10.98 6.87
N ARG A 250 -25.81 12.05 6.06
CA ARG A 250 -26.64 12.27 4.88
C ARG A 250 -25.88 11.85 3.63
N GLU A 251 -26.46 10.95 2.85
CA GLU A 251 -25.83 10.43 1.65
C GLU A 251 -26.46 10.96 0.37
N LEU A 252 -25.60 11.27 -0.61
CA LEU A 252 -26.02 11.60 -1.96
C LEU A 252 -26.66 10.37 -2.64
N ILE A 253 -27.36 10.60 -3.74
CA ILE A 253 -27.88 9.51 -4.57
C ILE A 253 -26.71 8.61 -4.97
N SER A 254 -26.83 7.29 -4.77
CA SER A 254 -25.80 6.35 -5.21
C SER A 254 -25.68 6.37 -6.73
N GLY A 255 -24.47 6.60 -7.21
CA GLY A 255 -24.11 6.65 -8.62
C GLY A 255 -23.47 7.99 -9.01
N PRO A 256 -22.76 8.03 -10.15
CA PRO A 256 -22.16 9.25 -10.68
C PRO A 256 -23.25 10.26 -11.06
N ALA A 257 -22.93 11.55 -10.94
CA ALA A 257 -23.86 12.63 -11.29
C ALA A 257 -24.24 12.59 -12.79
N ARG A 258 -23.31 12.19 -13.66
CA ARG A 258 -23.56 11.90 -15.07
C ARG A 258 -23.97 10.43 -15.25
N ARG A 259 -25.14 10.21 -15.82
CA ARG A 259 -25.65 8.86 -16.17
C ARG A 259 -25.53 8.51 -17.65
N ILE A 260 -25.07 9.47 -18.48
CA ILE A 260 -24.92 9.31 -19.92
C ILE A 260 -23.43 9.37 -20.22
N TRP A 261 -22.86 8.22 -20.56
CA TRP A 261 -21.48 8.10 -21.03
C TRP A 261 -21.50 8.25 -22.55
N PRO A 262 -20.66 9.09 -23.17
CA PRO A 262 -20.44 8.98 -24.60
C PRO A 262 -19.94 7.56 -24.86
N VAL A 263 -20.64 6.84 -25.73
CA VAL A 263 -20.19 5.52 -26.19
C VAL A 263 -18.79 5.74 -26.77
N GLN A 264 -17.76 5.16 -26.15
CA GLN A 264 -16.43 5.16 -26.76
C GLN A 264 -16.60 4.55 -28.15
N PRO A 265 -16.18 5.24 -29.23
CA PRO A 265 -16.35 4.70 -30.57
C PRO A 265 -15.61 3.37 -30.64
N VAL A 266 -16.36 2.28 -30.75
CA VAL A 266 -15.77 0.97 -31.05
C VAL A 266 -15.00 1.12 -32.34
N THR A 267 -13.69 0.85 -32.29
CA THR A 267 -12.89 0.88 -33.51
C THR A 267 -13.39 -0.22 -34.44
N PRO A 268 -13.34 -0.04 -35.79
CA PRO A 268 -13.80 -1.07 -36.72
C PRO A 268 -13.16 -2.45 -36.49
N VAL A 269 -11.93 -2.48 -35.95
CA VAL A 269 -11.22 -3.72 -35.59
C VAL A 269 -11.94 -4.52 -34.50
N GLU A 270 -12.58 -3.84 -33.54
CA GLU A 270 -13.34 -4.44 -32.44
C GLU A 270 -14.72 -4.93 -32.90
N LEU A 271 -15.31 -4.26 -33.90
CA LEU A 271 -16.55 -4.70 -34.56
C LEU A 271 -16.33 -5.89 -35.50
N MET A 272 -15.16 -6.00 -36.12
CA MET A 272 -14.81 -7.13 -37.00
C MET A 272 -14.40 -8.40 -36.24
N SER A 273 -14.03 -8.27 -34.96
CA SER A 273 -13.73 -9.41 -34.08
C SER A 273 -14.96 -9.92 -33.32
N ALA A 274 -16.02 -9.11 -33.21
CA ALA A 274 -17.35 -9.55 -32.79
C ALA A 274 -18.14 -10.06 -34.01
N GLY A 275 -18.01 -11.35 -34.33
CA GLY A 275 -18.77 -11.99 -35.41
C GLY A 275 -20.28 -11.74 -35.30
N PRO A 276 -21.04 -11.78 -36.42
CA PRO A 276 -22.44 -11.40 -36.45
C PRO A 276 -23.28 -12.26 -35.49
N ALA A 277 -24.01 -11.59 -34.60
CA ALA A 277 -24.93 -12.17 -33.62
C ALA A 277 -26.23 -12.69 -34.25
N THR A 278 -26.11 -13.53 -35.28
CA THR A 278 -27.23 -14.25 -35.89
C THR A 278 -26.87 -15.72 -36.08
N ALA A 279 -26.47 -16.39 -35.01
CA ALA A 279 -26.50 -17.84 -34.95
C ALA A 279 -27.51 -18.23 -33.87
N TYR A 280 -28.70 -18.67 -34.31
CA TYR A 280 -29.65 -19.39 -33.48
C TYR A 280 -28.95 -20.66 -32.97
N VAL A 281 -28.59 -20.69 -31.68
CA VAL A 281 -28.04 -21.89 -31.05
C VAL A 281 -29.23 -22.71 -30.53
N PRO A 282 -29.55 -23.89 -31.11
CA PRO A 282 -30.56 -24.76 -30.53
C PRO A 282 -30.07 -25.29 -29.17
N LEU A 283 -31.00 -25.45 -28.22
CA LEU A 283 -30.69 -26.00 -26.88
C LEU A 283 -29.98 -27.36 -27.00
N PRO A 284 -28.97 -27.65 -26.15
CA PRO A 284 -28.30 -28.93 -26.18
C PRO A 284 -29.20 -30.03 -25.62
N THR A 285 -29.49 -31.03 -26.44
CA THR A 285 -30.02 -32.32 -26.01
C THR A 285 -28.95 -33.06 -25.21
N VAL A 286 -29.28 -33.45 -23.98
CA VAL A 286 -28.39 -34.24 -23.11
C VAL A 286 -28.25 -35.65 -23.69
N ALA A 287 -27.07 -35.98 -24.22
CA ALA A 287 -26.70 -37.36 -24.55
C ALA A 287 -26.02 -38.03 -23.34
N PRO A 288 -26.21 -39.34 -23.12
CA PRO A 288 -25.70 -40.04 -21.95
C PRO A 288 -24.17 -40.19 -21.99
N SER A 289 -23.56 -40.04 -20.82
CA SER A 289 -22.13 -40.10 -20.56
C SER A 289 -21.55 -41.50 -20.78
N THR A 290 -20.50 -41.60 -21.60
CA THR A 290 -19.58 -42.75 -21.64
C THR A 290 -18.48 -42.61 -20.58
N PRO A 291 -17.91 -43.72 -20.07
CA PRO A 291 -16.92 -43.69 -18.99
C PRO A 291 -15.53 -43.25 -19.49
N ALA A 292 -14.80 -42.58 -18.60
CA ALA A 292 -13.48 -42.02 -18.85
C ALA A 292 -12.40 -43.08 -19.13
N THR A 293 -11.64 -42.86 -20.22
CA THR A 293 -10.36 -43.53 -20.50
C THR A 293 -9.21 -42.73 -19.89
N GLN A 294 -8.26 -43.42 -19.24
CA GLN A 294 -7.08 -42.84 -18.59
C GLN A 294 -6.17 -42.07 -19.58
N PRO A 295 -5.42 -41.04 -19.14
CA PRO A 295 -4.47 -40.34 -20.00
C PRO A 295 -3.19 -41.16 -20.24
N ALA A 296 -2.71 -41.13 -21.49
CA ALA A 296 -1.42 -41.69 -21.90
C ALA A 296 -0.22 -40.87 -21.38
N PRO A 297 0.99 -41.45 -21.25
CA PRO A 297 2.15 -40.74 -20.73
C PRO A 297 2.72 -39.72 -21.73
N ALA A 298 3.30 -38.65 -21.19
CA ALA A 298 3.89 -37.54 -21.92
C ALA A 298 5.11 -37.96 -22.78
N ALA A 299 5.18 -37.43 -24.00
CA ALA A 299 6.32 -37.60 -24.90
C ALA A 299 7.54 -36.78 -24.45
N PRO A 300 8.79 -37.18 -24.79
CA PRO A 300 9.99 -36.46 -24.40
C PRO A 300 10.18 -35.15 -25.19
N LEU A 301 10.82 -34.18 -24.53
CA LEU A 301 11.19 -32.86 -25.06
C LEU A 301 12.08 -32.96 -26.30
N ALA A 302 11.73 -32.20 -27.34
CA ALA A 302 12.52 -32.04 -28.55
C ALA A 302 13.76 -31.17 -28.33
N ALA A 303 14.77 -31.37 -29.20
CA ALA A 303 16.11 -30.79 -29.21
C ALA A 303 16.16 -29.24 -29.32
N PRO A 304 17.35 -28.61 -29.12
CA PRO A 304 17.51 -27.15 -29.09
C PRO A 304 17.10 -26.49 -30.41
N ILE A 305 16.40 -25.35 -30.30
CA ILE A 305 15.96 -24.53 -31.42
C ILE A 305 17.08 -23.53 -31.76
N ASP A 306 17.83 -23.78 -32.82
CA ASP A 306 18.99 -22.97 -33.26
C ASP A 306 18.62 -21.67 -34.01
N ASN A 307 17.36 -21.24 -33.97
CA ASN A 307 16.88 -20.06 -34.70
C ASN A 307 16.26 -19.01 -33.76
N LEU A 308 17.06 -18.50 -32.82
CA LEU A 308 16.72 -17.29 -32.08
C LEU A 308 17.12 -16.06 -32.91
N PRO A 309 16.28 -15.00 -32.98
CA PRO A 309 16.63 -13.78 -33.70
C PRO A 309 17.85 -13.09 -33.04
N GLU A 310 18.75 -12.56 -33.87
CA GLU A 310 19.96 -11.88 -33.40
C GLU A 310 19.63 -10.66 -32.52
N SER A 311 20.39 -10.49 -31.43
CA SER A 311 20.19 -9.38 -30.48
C SER A 311 20.36 -8.02 -31.18
N THR A 312 19.39 -7.13 -31.02
CA THR A 312 19.40 -5.74 -31.53
C THR A 312 20.27 -4.79 -30.68
N ILE A 313 21.09 -5.34 -29.77
CA ILE A 313 21.95 -4.55 -28.88
C ILE A 313 23.15 -4.03 -29.67
N ARG A 314 23.37 -2.71 -29.61
CA ARG A 314 24.49 -2.06 -30.31
C ARG A 314 25.84 -2.63 -29.84
N PRO A 315 26.85 -2.73 -30.71
CA PRO A 315 28.14 -3.35 -30.39
C PRO A 315 28.82 -2.73 -29.17
N GLU A 316 28.68 -1.41 -28.96
CA GLU A 316 29.27 -0.69 -27.84
C GLU A 316 28.75 -1.13 -26.45
N TYR A 317 27.56 -1.73 -26.35
CA TYR A 317 26.95 -2.11 -25.07
C TYR A 317 27.02 -3.60 -24.75
N ARG A 318 27.51 -4.44 -25.68
CA ARG A 318 27.58 -5.91 -25.49
C ARG A 318 28.49 -6.34 -24.32
N ASN A 319 29.46 -5.51 -23.95
CA ASN A 319 30.45 -5.83 -22.92
C ASN A 319 30.40 -4.91 -21.69
N SER A 320 29.32 -4.15 -21.52
CA SER A 320 29.19 -3.15 -20.44
C SER A 320 29.16 -3.73 -19.02
N GLY A 321 29.04 -5.06 -18.87
CA GLY A 321 29.06 -5.77 -17.58
C GLY A 321 30.35 -6.53 -17.26
N ARG A 322 31.45 -6.30 -17.99
CA ARG A 322 32.72 -6.98 -17.71
C ARG A 322 33.50 -6.18 -16.65
N PRO A 323 33.77 -6.73 -15.45
CA PRO A 323 34.58 -6.04 -14.46
C PRO A 323 36.00 -5.83 -15.01
N LEU A 324 36.52 -4.61 -14.88
CA LEU A 324 37.91 -4.31 -15.16
C LEU A 324 38.73 -4.95 -14.05
N GLY A 325 39.56 -5.93 -14.42
CA GLY A 325 40.56 -6.51 -13.53
C GLY A 325 41.70 -5.54 -13.22
#